data_AF-A0A819V6Z6-F1
#
_entry.id   AF-A0A819V6Z6-F1
#
_cell.length_a   1.000
_cell.length_b   1.000
_cell.length_c   1.000
_cell.angle_alpha   90.00
_cell.angle_beta   90.00
_cell.angle_gamma   90.00
#
_symmetry.space_group_name_H-M   'P 1'
#
loop_
_entity.id
_entity.type
_entity.pdbx_description
1 polymer ?
#
loop_
_entity_poly.entity_id
_entity_poly.type
_entity_poly.pdbx_seq_one_letter_code
_entity_poly.pdbx_strand_id
1 'polypeptide(L)' 'MTSLSISDRIRVQREYKIVKSIRFKLKKYKLILRETDKSGVFCILRAIDHEQKVKEYRDKTKADKELTSNRVEAT' A
#
# COMPACT_ATOMS: atom_id res chain seq x y z
N MET A 1 6.54 -28.45 -17.59
CA MET A 1 6.82 -27.02 -17.35
C MET A 1 6.79 -26.30 -18.69
N THR A 2 5.87 -25.37 -18.88
CA THR A 2 5.79 -24.57 -20.11
C THR A 2 6.96 -23.58 -20.16
N SER A 3 7.77 -23.64 -21.21
CA SER A 3 8.87 -22.70 -21.38
C SER A 3 8.30 -21.31 -21.69
N LEU A 4 8.65 -20.31 -20.88
CA LEU A 4 8.35 -18.91 -21.17
C LEU A 4 8.90 -18.52 -22.54
N SER A 5 8.05 -17.96 -23.39
CA SER A 5 8.46 -17.48 -24.71
C SER A 5 9.49 -16.35 -24.56
N ILE A 6 10.29 -16.12 -25.60
CA ILE A 6 11.27 -15.01 -25.60
C ILE A 6 10.56 -13.66 -25.37
N SER A 7 9.36 -13.50 -25.93
CA SER A 7 8.52 -12.31 -25.74
C SER A 7 8.15 -12.10 -24.27
N ASP A 8 7.72 -13.17 -23.58
CA ASP A 8 7.34 -13.09 -22.16
C ASP A 8 8.54 -12.72 -21.28
N ARG A 9 9.72 -13.27 -21.59
CA ARG A 9 10.96 -12.92 -20.87
C ARG A 9 11.31 -11.44 -21.00
N ILE A 10 11.17 -10.88 -22.20
CA ILE A 10 11.41 -9.46 -22.46
C ILE A 10 10.40 -8.60 -21.71
N ARG A 11 9.12 -8.98 -21.74
CA ARG A 11 8.05 -8.28 -21.02
C ARG A 11 8.31 -8.25 -19.51
N VAL A 12 8.59 -9.40 -18.91
CA VAL A 12 8.90 -9.53 -17.48
C VAL A 12 10.11 -8.68 -17.09
N GLN A 13 11.16 -8.67 -17.90
CA GLN A 13 12.33 -7.82 -17.64
C GLN A 13 12.00 -6.32 -17.67
N ARG A 14 11.15 -5.88 -18.60
CA ARG A 14 10.72 -4.48 -18.69
C ARG A 14 9.87 -4.11 -17.48
N GLU A 15 8.88 -4.91 -17.14
CA GLU A 15 8.02 -4.71 -15.97
C GLU A 15 8.85 -4.67 -14.67
N TYR A 16 9.82 -5.59 -14.52
CA TYR A 16 10.74 -5.60 -13.39
C TYR A 16 11.55 -4.29 -13.28
N LYS A 17 12.09 -3.79 -14.39
CA LYS A 17 12.83 -2.50 -14.41
C LYS A 17 11.93 -1.33 -14.00
N ILE A 18 10.68 -1.32 -14.45
CA ILE A 18 9.69 -0.29 -14.08
C ILE A 18 9.41 -0.36 -12.57
N VAL A 19 9.06 -1.54 -12.05
CA VAL A 19 8.78 -1.74 -10.62
C VAL A 19 9.98 -1.35 -9.75
N LYS A 20 11.19 -1.69 -10.18
CA LYS A 20 12.43 -1.30 -9.48
C LYS A 20 12.60 0.21 -9.42
N SER A 21 12.35 0.91 -10.53
CA SER A 21 12.42 2.37 -10.61
C SER A 21 11.37 3.05 -9.72
N ILE A 22 10.13 2.54 -9.75
CA ILE A 22 9.04 3.02 -8.87
C ILE A 22 9.43 2.86 -7.40
N ARG A 23 9.89 1.67 -6.98
CA ARG A 23 10.33 1.41 -5.60
C ARG A 23 11.45 2.35 -5.18
N PHE A 24 12.43 2.59 -6.05
CA PHE A 24 13.54 3.51 -5.77
C PHE A 24 13.03 4.94 -5.54
N LYS A 25 12.15 5.45 -6.40
CA LYS A 25 11.57 6.79 -6.26
C LYS A 25 10.72 6.91 -4.99
N LEU A 26 9.86 5.93 -4.71
CA LEU A 26 9.06 5.92 -3.49
C LEU A 26 9.93 6.02 -2.23
N LYS A 27 11.01 5.22 -2.16
CA LYS A 27 11.97 5.26 -1.04
C LYS A 27 12.69 6.61 -0.96
N LYS A 28 13.21 7.12 -2.09
CA LYS A 28 13.97 8.37 -2.15
C LYS A 28 13.16 9.57 -1.65
N TYR A 29 11.89 9.64 -2.03
CA TYR A 29 11.01 10.77 -1.71
C TYR A 29 10.12 10.52 -0.49
N LYS A 30 10.31 9.41 0.24
CA LYS A 30 9.48 8.99 1.38
C LYS A 30 7.98 9.01 1.03
N LEU A 31 7.65 8.47 -0.14
CA LEU A 31 6.29 8.36 -0.64
C LEU A 31 5.75 6.94 -0.38
N ILE A 32 4.45 6.86 -0.11
CA ILE A 32 3.68 5.64 0.03
C ILE A 32 2.76 5.51 -1.18
N LEU A 33 2.74 4.33 -1.77
CA LEU A 33 1.76 3.92 -2.77
C LEU A 33 0.72 3.06 -2.06
N ARG A 34 -0.55 3.44 -2.10
CA ARG A 34 -1.65 2.68 -1.50
C ARG A 34 -2.77 2.49 -2.51
N GLU A 35 -3.39 1.33 -2.51
CA GLU A 35 -4.60 1.05 -3.27
C GLU A 35 -5.83 1.54 -2.48
N THR A 36 -6.71 2.29 -3.13
CA THR A 36 -7.95 2.75 -2.52
C THR A 36 -9.04 1.69 -2.62
N ASP A 37 -9.66 1.44 -1.47
CA ASP A 37 -10.60 0.38 -1.13
C ASP A 37 -11.85 0.28 -2.01
N LYS A 38 -12.16 1.30 -2.82
CA LYS A 38 -13.42 1.37 -3.59
C LYS A 38 -13.25 1.35 -5.11
N SER A 39 -12.04 1.52 -5.63
CA SER A 39 -11.86 1.83 -7.05
C SER A 39 -10.62 1.22 -7.70
N GLY A 40 -9.78 0.49 -6.96
CA GLY A 40 -8.51 -0.02 -7.49
C GLY A 40 -7.56 1.09 -7.97
N VAL A 41 -7.84 2.34 -7.57
CA VAL A 41 -7.01 3.50 -7.88
C VAL A 41 -5.86 3.53 -6.90
N PHE A 42 -4.64 3.72 -7.40
CA PHE A 42 -3.49 3.90 -6.55
C PHE A 42 -3.32 5.38 -6.21
N CYS A 43 -3.20 5.69 -4.92
CA CYS A 43 -2.83 7.01 -4.44
C CYS A 43 -1.35 7.04 -4.04
N ILE A 44 -0.68 8.15 -4.37
CA ILE A 44 0.70 8.43 -3.97
C ILE A 44 0.67 9.56 -2.95
N LEU A 45 1.17 9.29 -1.74
CA LEU A 45 1.14 10.23 -0.62
C LEU A 45 2.54 10.32 0.00
N ARG A 46 2.87 11.43 0.66
CA ARG A 46 4.03 11.44 1.55
C ARG A 46 3.73 10.61 2.78
N ALA A 47 4.74 9.91 3.30
CA ALA A 47 4.59 9.08 4.48
C ALA A 47 4.08 9.87 5.69
N ILE A 48 4.59 11.10 5.87
CA ILE A 48 4.19 12.00 6.96
C ILE A 48 2.71 12.38 6.87
N ASP A 49 2.26 12.78 5.68
CA ASP A 49 0.86 13.17 5.47
C ASP A 49 -0.10 12.00 5.72
N HIS A 50 0.34 10.78 5.40
CA HIS A 50 -0.41 9.57 5.67
C HIS A 50 -0.49 9.28 7.18
N GLU A 51 0.64 9.30 7.90
CA GLU A 51 0.68 9.11 9.35
C GLU A 51 -0.20 10.14 10.08
N GLN A 52 -0.13 11.39 9.65
CA GLN A 52 -0.96 12.47 10.19
C GLN A 52 -2.45 12.21 9.96
N LYS A 53 -2.86 11.83 8.75
CA LYS A 53 -4.27 11.47 8.45
C LYS A 53 -4.74 10.26 9.24
N VAL A 54 -3.89 9.25 9.42
CA VAL A 54 -4.22 8.07 10.23
C VAL A 54 -4.42 8.48 11.69
N LYS A 55 -3.55 9.34 12.22
CA LYS A 55 -3.67 9.86 13.58
C LYS A 55 -4.95 10.67 13.75
N GLU A 56 -5.23 11.60 12.84
CA GLU A 56 -6.46 12.41 12.86
C GLU A 56 -7.73 11.55 12.76
N TYR A 57 -7.71 10.50 11.93
CA TYR A 57 -8.82 9.56 11.85
C TYR A 57 -9.02 8.85 13.19
N ARG A 58 -7.95 8.30 13.78
CA ARG A 58 -8.00 7.62 15.09
C ARG A 58 -8.53 8.53 16.19
N ASP A 59 -8.05 9.77 16.26
CA ASP A 59 -8.46 10.75 17.26
C ASP A 59 -9.96 11.09 17.11
N LYS A 60 -10.45 11.23 15.87
CA LYS A 60 -11.86 11.52 15.57
C LYS A 60 -12.78 10.34 15.88
N THR A 61 -12.38 9.12 15.53
CA THR A 61 -13.25 7.94 15.66
C THR A 61 -13.08 7.20 16.98
N LYS A 62 -12.10 7.56 17.82
CA LYS A 62 -11.72 6.78 19.02
C LYS A 62 -11.50 5.29 18.69
N ALA A 63 -10.98 4.98 17.50
CA ALA A 63 -10.85 3.61 16.99
C ALA A 63 -10.06 2.66 17.93
N ASP A 64 -9.17 3.19 18.77
CA ASP A 64 -8.46 2.41 19.79
C ASP A 64 -9.41 1.81 20.86
N LYS A 65 -10.56 2.46 21.11
CA LYS A 65 -11.61 1.98 22.04
C LYS A 65 -12.48 0.88 21.44
N GLU A 66 -12.74 0.91 20.13
CA GLU A 66 -13.58 -0.10 19.48
C GLU A 66 -12.87 -1.46 19.39
N LEU A 67 -11.55 -1.48 19.18
CA LEU A 67 -10.76 -2.72 19.17
C LEU A 67 -10.68 -3.41 20.55
N THR A 68 -10.75 -2.64 21.64
CA THR A 68 -10.78 -3.18 23.00
C THR A 68 -12.19 -3.59 23.43
N SER A 69 -13.24 -2.95 22.91
CA SER A 69 -14.64 -3.31 23.16
C SER A 69 -15.05 -4.64 22.53
N ASN A 70 -14.43 -5.06 21.42
CA ASN A 70 -14.74 -6.36 20.77
C ASN A 70 -14.04 -7.57 21.43
N ARG A 71 -13.36 -7.39 22.57
CA ARG A 71 -12.67 -8.48 23.30
C ARG A 71 -13.49 -9.12 24.43
N VAL A 72 -14.78 -8.85 24.49
CA VAL A 72 -15.75 -9.49 25.39
C VAL A 72 -16.99 -9.66 24.51
N GLU A 73 -17.45 -10.84 24.08
CA GLU A 73 -17.81 -12.03 24.82
C GLU A 73 -17.57 -13.28 23.93
N ALA A 74 -16.62 -14.12 24.30
CA ALA A 74 -16.59 -15.52 23.90
C ALA A 74 -16.70 -16.33 25.20
N THR A 75 -17.92 -16.39 25.74
CA THR A 75 -18.35 -17.36 26.76
C THR A 75 -19.12 -18.47 26.08
#